data_AF-A0A7W0U3I4-F1
#
_entry.id   AF-A0A7W0U3I4-F1
#
_cell.length_a   1.000
_cell.length_b   1.000
_cell.length_c   1.000
_cell.angle_alpha   90.00
_cell.angle_beta   90.00
_cell.angle_gamma   90.00
#
_symmetry.space_group_name_H-M   'P 1'
#
loop_
_entity.id
_entity.type
_entity.pdbx_description
1 polymer ?
#
loop_
_entity_poly.entity_id
_entity_poly.type
_entity_poly.pdbx_seq_one_letter_code
_entity_poly.pdbx_strand_id
1 'polypeptide(L)' 'MSNGEAGGARDRPVLRVVRGEPTDDELAALLVVVLTRTEPEAQRRAAPGWADRTRALRRPQRPGAGAWRTSALP' A
#
# COMPACT_ATOMS: atom_id res chain seq x y z
N MET A 1 -23.48 30.06 -7.25
CA MET A 1 -22.08 29.94 -7.70
C MET A 1 -21.29 29.34 -6.53
N SER A 2 -21.06 28.03 -6.54
CA SER A 2 -20.39 27.30 -5.47
C SER A 2 -18.92 27.16 -5.83
N ASN A 3 -18.01 27.60 -4.96
CA ASN A 3 -16.58 27.33 -5.11
C ASN A 3 -15.97 27.11 -3.73
N GLY A 4 -15.36 25.94 -3.49
CA GLY A 4 -14.68 25.69 -2.21
C GLY A 4 -14.21 24.27 -1.89
N GLU A 5 -14.50 23.22 -2.67
CA GLU A 5 -14.19 21.83 -2.28
C GLU A 5 -12.84 21.27 -2.79
N ALA A 6 -11.84 22.13 -3.07
CA ALA A 6 -10.53 21.66 -3.56
C ALA A 6 -9.51 21.32 -2.45
N GLY A 7 -9.83 21.55 -1.17
CA GLY A 7 -8.87 21.43 -0.04
C GLY A 7 -8.75 20.05 0.60
N GLY A 8 -9.76 19.18 0.47
CA GLY A 8 -9.89 17.99 1.34
C GLY A 8 -8.82 16.90 1.17
N ALA A 9 -8.14 16.84 0.03
CA ALA A 9 -7.10 15.84 -0.23
C ALA A 9 -5.67 16.31 0.10
N ARG A 10 -5.43 17.64 0.12
CA ARG A 10 -4.10 18.20 0.39
C ARG A 10 -3.82 18.42 1.88
N ASP A 11 -4.87 18.41 2.70
CA ASP A 11 -4.78 18.79 4.11
C ASP A 11 -4.57 17.58 5.06
N ARG A 12 -4.52 16.36 4.52
CA ARG A 12 -4.29 15.16 5.33
C ARG A 12 -2.80 14.81 5.36
N PRO A 13 -2.16 14.72 6.53
CA PRO A 13 -0.75 14.42 6.63
C PRO A 13 -0.45 13.02 6.10
N VAL A 14 0.64 12.90 5.34
CA VAL A 14 1.13 11.63 4.79
C VAL A 14 1.63 10.69 5.90
N LEU A 15 2.17 11.25 6.98
CA LEU A 15 2.63 10.53 8.17
C LEU A 15 2.30 11.34 9.43
N ARG A 16 1.85 10.67 10.51
CA ARG A 16 1.56 11.29 11.81
C ARG A 16 2.14 10.45 12.95
N VAL A 17 2.95 11.07 13.80
CA VAL A 17 3.40 10.47 15.05
C VAL A 17 2.26 10.53 16.06
N VAL A 18 1.80 9.37 16.55
CA VAL A 18 0.70 9.28 17.52
C VAL A 18 1.23 9.19 18.96
N ARG A 19 2.47 8.72 19.14
CA ARG A 19 3.12 8.54 20.44
C ARG A 19 4.64 8.55 20.29
N GLY A 20 5.34 9.09 21.29
CA GLY A 20 6.81 9.17 21.34
C GLY A 20 7.33 10.46 20.71
N GLU A 21 8.62 10.74 20.94
CA GLU A 21 9.35 11.85 20.35
C GLU A 21 10.53 11.25 19.55
N PRO A 22 10.34 10.91 18.27
CA PRO A 22 11.40 10.32 17.47
C PRO A 22 12.49 11.37 17.21
N THR A 23 13.72 10.90 17.12
CA THR A 23 14.82 11.74 16.62
C THR A 23 14.67 12.01 15.12
N ASP A 24 15.36 13.03 14.62
CA ASP A 24 15.36 13.38 13.19
C ASP A 24 15.81 12.20 12.31
N ASP A 25 16.80 11.43 12.77
CA ASP A 25 17.33 10.26 12.07
C ASP A 25 16.30 9.12 12.00
N GLU A 26 15.57 8.87 13.08
CA GLU A 26 14.50 7.86 13.12
C GLU A 26 13.34 8.24 12.19
N LEU A 27 12.98 9.53 12.15
CA LEU A 27 11.95 10.02 11.24
C LEU A 27 12.39 9.90 9.78
N ALA A 28 13.65 10.25 9.47
CA ALA A 28 14.22 10.09 8.13
C ALA A 28 14.23 8.61 7.68
N ALA A 29 14.63 7.69 8.57
CA ALA A 29 14.62 6.26 8.29
C ALA A 29 13.20 5.76 7.97
N LEU A 30 12.19 6.18 8.74
CA LEU A 30 10.80 5.83 8.47
C LEU A 30 10.30 6.37 7.13
N LEU A 31 10.64 7.61 6.78
CA LEU A 31 10.27 8.20 5.50
C LEU A 31 10.87 7.41 4.32
N VAL A 32 12.15 7.01 4.40
CA VAL A 32 12.80 6.20 3.37
C VAL A 32 12.07 4.87 3.19
N VAL A 33 11.71 4.17 4.27
CA VAL A 33 10.96 2.91 4.20
C VAL A 33 9.58 3.09 3.56
N VAL A 34 8.85 4.15 3.91
CA VAL A 34 7.53 4.43 3.32
C VAL A 34 7.66 4.70 1.82
N LEU A 35 8.59 5.57 1.43
CA LEU A 35 8.80 5.93 0.03
C LEU A 35 9.22 4.72 -0.82
N THR A 36 10.16 3.91 -0.33
CA THR A 36 10.61 2.69 -1.01
C THR A 36 9.52 1.63 -1.15
N ARG A 37 8.57 1.55 -0.23
CA ARG A 37 7.41 0.64 -0.35
C ARG A 37 6.36 1.15 -1.33
N THR A 38 6.25 2.47 -1.51
CA THR A 38 5.31 3.08 -2.46
C THR A 38 5.83 3.13 -3.89
N GLU A 39 7.12 2.84 -4.11
CA GLU A 39 7.67 2.71 -5.45
C GLU A 39 6.89 1.63 -6.23
N PRO A 40 6.24 2.00 -7.35
CA PRO A 40 5.54 1.02 -8.17
C PRO A 40 6.59 0.02 -8.66
N GLU A 41 6.34 -1.27 -8.39
CA GLU A 41 7.23 -2.32 -8.87
C GLU A 41 7.41 -2.16 -10.38
N ALA A 42 8.66 -1.91 -10.80
CA ALA A 42 8.97 -1.70 -12.21
C ALA A 42 8.30 -2.82 -13.00
N GLN A 43 7.48 -2.45 -14.00
CA GLN A 43 6.70 -3.41 -14.77
C GLN A 43 7.64 -4.46 -15.34
N ARG A 44 7.65 -5.62 -14.68
CA ARG A 44 8.41 -6.77 -15.15
C ARG A 44 7.88 -7.07 -16.54
N ARG A 45 8.77 -7.02 -17.53
CA ARG A 45 8.41 -7.32 -18.92
C ARG A 45 7.67 -8.64 -18.93
N ALA A 46 6.49 -8.65 -19.54
CA ALA A 46 5.68 -9.84 -19.65
C ALA A 46 6.55 -10.97 -20.21
N ALA A 47 6.63 -12.08 -19.47
CA ALA A 47 7.31 -13.27 -19.95
C ALA A 47 6.59 -13.75 -21.22
N PRO A 48 7.31 -14.27 -22.23
CA PRO A 48 6.66 -14.89 -23.37
C PRO A 48 5.74 -16.02 -22.89
N GLY A 49 4.62 -16.25 -23.60
CA GLY A 49 3.52 -17.11 -23.09
C GLY A 49 3.90 -18.55 -22.74
N TRP A 50 5.01 -19.07 -23.25
CA TRP A 50 5.56 -20.38 -22.90
C TRP A 50 6.35 -20.38 -21.56
N ALA A 51 6.88 -19.22 -21.15
CA ALA A 51 7.61 -19.05 -19.89
C ALA A 51 6.68 -18.62 -18.73
N ASP A 52 5.38 -18.44 -19.01
CA ASP A 52 4.37 -18.11 -18.01
C ASP A 52 4.01 -19.32 -17.14
N ARG A 53 4.71 -19.47 -16.02
CA ARG A 53 4.41 -20.51 -15.02
C ARG A 53 3.11 -20.28 -14.26
N THR A 54 2.48 -19.11 -14.35
CA THR A 54 1.25 -18.84 -13.58
C THR A 54 0.11 -19.77 -13.97
N ARG A 55 0.12 -20.31 -15.20
CA ARG A 55 -0.83 -21.33 -15.68
C ARG A 55 -0.70 -22.67 -14.96
N ALA A 56 0.48 -23.01 -14.45
CA ALA A 56 0.73 -24.22 -13.68
C ALA A 56 0.43 -24.05 -12.18
N LEU A 57 0.26 -22.79 -11.72
CA LEU A 57 -0.01 -22.48 -10.33
C LEU A 57 -1.51 -22.32 -10.11
N ARG A 58 -1.96 -22.67 -8.91
CA ARG A 58 -3.32 -22.37 -8.47
C ARG A 58 -3.52 -20.85 -8.45
N ARG A 59 -4.68 -20.38 -8.90
CA ARG A 59 -5.04 -18.96 -8.80
C ARG A 59 -4.98 -18.48 -7.34
N PRO A 60 -4.34 -17.34 -7.06
CA PRO A 60 -4.35 -16.74 -5.72
C PRO A 60 -5.78 -16.54 -5.23
N GLN A 61 -6.03 -16.91 -3.96
CA GLN A 61 -7.28 -16.63 -3.29
C GLN A 61 -7.35 -15.12 -3.03
N ARG A 62 -8.39 -14.44 -3.52
CA ARG A 62 -8.63 -13.04 -3.20
C ARG A 62 -9.40 -12.98 -1.89
N PRO A 63 -8.91 -12.27 -0.85
CA PRO A 63 -9.69 -12.06 0.35
C PRO A 63 -11.02 -11.40 -0.02
N GLY A 64 -12.13 -12.03 0.37
CA GLY A 64 -13.45 -11.41 0.25
C GLY A 64 -13.58 -10.20 1.16
N ALA A 65 -14.52 -9.30 0.87
CA ALA A 65 -14.87 -8.22 1.77
C ALA A 65 -15.24 -8.81 3.15
N GLY A 66 -14.50 -8.41 4.19
CA GLY A 66 -14.71 -8.92 5.55
C GLY A 66 -14.09 -10.30 5.86
N ALA A 67 -13.38 -10.95 4.92
CA ALA A 67 -12.82 -12.29 5.12
C ALA A 67 -11.85 -12.39 6.32
N TRP A 68 -11.14 -11.30 6.62
CA TRP A 68 -10.26 -11.20 7.80
C TRP A 68 -11.02 -11.04 9.12
N ARG A 69 -12.24 -10.48 9.09
CA ARG A 69 -13.07 -10.37 10.30
C ARG A 69 -13.75 -11.69 10.60
N THR A 70 -14.18 -12.42 9.56
CA THR A 70 -14.86 -13.71 9.71
C THR A 70 -13.92 -14.83 10.15
N SER A 71 -12.60 -14.73 9.96
CA SER A 71 -11.66 -15.74 10.44
C SER A 71 -11.52 -15.82 11.96
N ALA A 72 -12.01 -14.80 12.68
CA ALA A 72 -11.98 -14.73 14.13
C ALA A 72 -13.38 -14.83 14.77
N LEU A 73 -14.43 -15.07 13.97
CA LEU A 73 -15.76 -15.36 14.49
C LEU A 73 -15.86 -16.86 14.85
N PRO A 74 -16.52 -17.24 15.96
CA PRO A 74 -16.67 -18.64 16.37
C PRO A 74 -17.43 -19.51 15.37
#